data_AF-A0A962KNP8-F1
#
_entry.id   AF-A0A962KNP8-F1
#
_cell.length_a   1.000
_cell.length_b   1.000
_cell.length_c   1.000
_cell.angle_alpha   90.00
_cell.angle_beta   90.00
_cell.angle_gamma   90.00
#
_symmetry.space_group_name_H-M   'P 1'
#
loop_
_entity.id
_entity.type
_entity.pdbx_description
1 polymer ?
#
loop_
_entity_poly.entity_id
_entity_poly.type
_entity_poly.pdbx_seq_one_letter_code
_entity_poly.pdbx_strand_id
1 'polypeptide(L)'
;MGCNIKLPKEQTPNPYTTIQAEFRYFFVRKVMLLKYSRAFVLLPGGFGTMDEIFEVATLLQTGKICEFPVVVMGSEYWGELRPFLQNTMITHHTIDENDLRFVKMTDDPLEAVTFIQADHKCSDPAG
;
A
#
# COMPACT_ATOMS: atom_id res chain seq x y z
N MET A 1 8.46 -0.01 -13.36
CA MET A 1 9.62 0.47 -12.56
C MET A 1 9.83 -0.53 -11.44
N GLY A 2 11.08 -0.89 -11.13
CA GLY A 2 11.44 -1.72 -9.99
C GLY A 2 12.24 -0.89 -9.00
N CYS A 3 11.77 -0.83 -7.75
CA CYS A 3 12.44 -0.13 -6.65
C CYS A 3 13.16 -1.15 -5.77
N ASN A 4 14.40 -1.48 -6.10
CA ASN A 4 15.22 -2.47 -5.41
C ASN A 4 15.90 -1.87 -4.17
N ILE A 5 16.07 -2.67 -3.12
CA ILE A 5 16.82 -2.31 -1.91
C ILE A 5 18.06 -3.19 -1.80
N LYS A 6 19.21 -2.59 -1.48
CA LYS A 6 20.44 -3.35 -1.29
C LYS A 6 20.34 -4.21 -0.03
N LEU A 7 20.38 -5.53 -0.19
CA LEU A 7 20.35 -6.52 0.89
C LEU A 7 21.69 -7.27 1.00
N PRO A 8 21.96 -7.94 2.14
CA PRO A 8 23.17 -8.74 2.30
C PRO A 8 23.25 -9.92 1.33
N LYS A 9 22.10 -10.42 0.86
CA LYS A 9 22.00 -11.43 -0.18
C LYS A 9 21.74 -10.75 -1.52
N GLU A 10 22.38 -11.26 -2.56
CA GLU A 10 22.25 -10.76 -3.92
C GLU A 10 20.80 -10.97 -4.40
N GLN A 11 20.17 -9.90 -4.89
CA GLN A 11 18.88 -9.97 -5.57
C GLN A 11 19.11 -9.69 -7.04
N THR A 12 18.77 -10.65 -7.90
CA THR A 12 18.71 -10.39 -9.34
C THR A 12 17.47 -9.55 -9.62
N PRO A 13 17.61 -8.38 -10.28
CA PRO A 13 16.45 -7.59 -10.66
C PRO A 13 15.49 -8.39 -11.55
N ASN A 14 14.20 -8.13 -11.40
CA ASN A 14 13.17 -8.83 -12.18
C ASN A 14 13.30 -8.48 -13.68
N PRO A 15 13.34 -9.48 -14.59
CA PRO A 15 13.53 -9.26 -16.03
C PRO A 15 12.40 -8.47 -16.71
N TYR A 16 11.22 -8.39 -16.10
CA TYR A 16 10.08 -7.62 -16.62
C TYR A 16 10.18 -6.11 -16.30
N THR A 17 11.30 -5.65 -15.74
CA THR A 17 11.47 -4.26 -15.28
C THR A 17 12.22 -3.40 -16.31
N THR A 18 11.55 -2.40 -16.86
CA THR A 18 12.17 -1.43 -17.80
C THR A 18 13.07 -0.40 -17.13
N ILE A 19 12.71 0.07 -15.93
CA ILE A 19 13.44 1.09 -15.16
C ILE A 19 13.74 0.53 -13.78
N GLN A 20 15.00 0.51 -13.38
CA GLN A 20 15.44 0.04 -12.07
C GLN A 20 16.00 1.20 -11.25
N ALA A 21 15.49 1.36 -10.03
CA ALA A 21 16.00 2.28 -9.04
C ALA A 21 16.51 1.45 -7.86
N GLU A 22 17.81 1.55 -7.55
CA GLU A 22 18.41 0.87 -6.40
C GLU A 22 18.57 1.86 -5.24
N PHE A 23 18.13 1.43 -4.06
CA PHE A 23 18.21 2.21 -2.83
C PHE A 23 19.16 1.53 -1.83
N ARG A 24 19.90 2.35 -1.09
CA ARG A 24 20.70 1.88 0.07
C ARG A 24 19.91 1.94 1.38
N TYR A 25 19.00 2.90 1.49
CA TYR A 25 18.26 3.17 2.73
C TYR A 25 16.77 2.87 2.52
N PHE A 26 16.19 2.08 3.42
CA PHE A 26 14.78 1.66 3.34
C PHE A 26 13.81 2.84 3.29
N PHE A 27 14.02 3.86 4.12
CA PHE A 27 13.12 5.02 4.19
C PHE A 27 13.07 5.80 2.87
N VAL A 28 14.19 5.90 2.14
CA VAL A 28 14.20 6.58 0.82
C VAL A 28 13.36 5.80 -0.18
N ARG A 29 13.52 4.47 -0.21
CA ARG A 29 12.70 3.59 -1.08
C ARG A 29 11.21 3.77 -0.80
N LYS A 30 10.81 3.77 0.48
CA LYS A 30 9.43 3.93 0.92
C LYS A 30 8.82 5.28 0.50
N VAL A 31 9.54 6.37 0.75
CA VAL A 31 9.13 7.71 0.31
C VAL A 31 8.96 7.78 -1.20
N MET A 32 9.86 7.18 -1.98
CA MET A 32 9.77 7.18 -3.45
C MET A 32 8.58 6.35 -3.95
N LEU A 33 8.26 5.23 -3.31
CA LEU A 33 7.07 4.43 -3.65
C LEU A 33 5.79 5.23 -3.42
N LEU A 34 5.70 5.97 -2.32
CA LEU A 34 4.54 6.80 -2.01
C LEU A 34 4.44 8.02 -2.94
N LYS A 35 5.53 8.78 -3.09
CA LYS A 35 5.54 10.06 -3.80
C LYS A 35 5.16 9.95 -5.28
N TYR A 36 5.50 8.84 -5.93
CA TYR A 36 5.28 8.66 -7.36
C TYR A 36 4.15 7.67 -7.70
N SER A 37 3.41 7.19 -6.69
CA SER A 37 2.25 6.33 -6.89
C SER A 37 0.95 7.11 -6.78
N ARG A 38 -0.03 6.75 -7.62
CA ARG A 38 -1.40 7.29 -7.56
C ARG A 38 -2.42 6.32 -6.96
N ALA A 39 -1.99 5.09 -6.72
CA ALA A 39 -2.77 4.04 -6.09
C ALA A 39 -1.82 2.97 -5.58
N PHE A 40 -2.27 2.18 -4.62
CA PHE A 40 -1.57 0.98 -4.16
C PHE A 40 -2.42 -0.25 -4.40
N VAL A 41 -1.78 -1.32 -4.89
CA VAL A 41 -2.39 -2.64 -5.01
C VAL A 41 -1.54 -3.61 -4.21
N LEU A 42 -2.15 -4.20 -3.19
CA LEU A 42 -1.50 -5.01 -2.19
C LEU A 42 -1.89 -6.47 -2.42
N LEU A 43 -0.90 -7.28 -2.77
CA LEU A 43 -1.05 -8.72 -2.95
C LEU A 43 -0.63 -9.46 -1.66
N PRO A 44 -1.03 -10.72 -1.46
CA PRO A 44 -0.58 -11.52 -0.32
C PRO A 44 0.95 -11.50 -0.17
N GLY A 45 1.43 -11.24 1.05
CA GLY A 45 2.86 -11.05 1.30
C GLY A 45 3.21 -11.03 2.78
N GLY A 46 4.50 -11.10 3.09
CA GLY A 46 4.99 -11.16 4.47
C GLY A 46 5.22 -9.80 5.11
N PHE A 47 6.22 -9.73 6.01
CA PHE A 47 6.52 -8.51 6.78
C PHE A 47 6.77 -7.26 5.94
N GLY A 48 7.43 -7.37 4.79
CA GLY A 48 7.68 -6.22 3.92
C GLY A 48 6.39 -5.63 3.35
N THR A 49 5.45 -6.48 2.94
CA THR A 49 4.13 -6.03 2.47
C THR A 49 3.33 -5.43 3.63
N MET A 50 3.32 -6.06 4.80
CA MET A 50 2.64 -5.53 5.98
C MET A 50 3.17 -4.16 6.41
N ASP A 51 4.49 -3.98 6.39
CA ASP A 51 5.16 -2.72 6.67
C ASP A 51 4.72 -1.60 5.71
N GLU A 52 4.66 -1.90 4.40
CA GLU A 52 4.14 -0.94 3.40
C GLU A 52 2.64 -0.63 3.61
N ILE A 53 1.81 -1.63 3.96
CA ILE A 53 0.37 -1.44 4.23
C ILE A 53 0.14 -0.49 5.41
N PHE A 54 0.78 -0.77 6.55
CA PHE A 54 0.57 0.03 7.76
C PHE A 54 1.21 1.43 7.65
N GLU A 55 2.29 1.58 6.88
CA GLU A 55 2.84 2.90 6.56
C GLU A 55 1.83 3.74 5.76
N VAL A 56 1.25 3.18 4.69
CA VAL A 56 0.22 3.86 3.90
C VAL A 56 -0.99 4.22 4.78
N ALA A 57 -1.49 3.26 5.56
CA ALA A 57 -2.64 3.49 6.46
C ALA A 57 -2.36 4.62 7.47
N THR A 58 -1.18 4.62 8.09
CA THR A 58 -0.79 5.67 9.05
C THR A 58 -0.69 7.04 8.39
N LEU A 59 -0.13 7.12 7.17
CA LEU A 59 0.01 8.37 6.45
C LEU A 59 -1.33 8.94 5.97
N LEU A 60 -2.27 8.08 5.57
CA LEU A 60 -3.65 8.47 5.25
C LEU A 60 -4.38 8.97 6.50
N GLN A 61 -4.34 8.19 7.59
CA GLN A 61 -4.95 8.54 8.87
C GLN A 61 -4.46 9.89 9.41
N THR A 62 -3.16 10.17 9.28
CA THR A 62 -2.54 11.41 9.75
C THR A 62 -2.60 12.57 8.74
N GLY A 63 -3.21 12.36 7.57
CA GLY A 63 -3.31 13.36 6.51
C GLY A 63 -1.96 13.82 5.95
N LYS A 64 -0.91 13.00 6.08
CA LYS A 64 0.43 13.29 5.56
C LYS A 64 0.56 13.04 4.07
N ILE A 65 -0.36 12.25 3.52
CA ILE A 65 -0.56 12.07 2.08
C ILE A 65 -2.04 12.31 1.76
N CYS A 66 -2.32 12.69 0.52
CA CYS A 66 -3.69 12.79 0.03
C CYS A 66 -4.39 11.42 0.08
N GLU A 67 -5.72 11.45 0.16
CA GLU A 67 -6.53 10.24 -0.02
C GLU A 67 -6.35 9.73 -1.46
N PHE A 68 -5.92 8.49 -1.62
CA PHE A 68 -5.83 7.80 -2.91
C PHE A 68 -6.27 6.34 -2.78
N PRO A 69 -6.58 5.66 -3.91
CA PRO A 69 -7.05 4.29 -3.90
C PRO A 69 -6.04 3.31 -3.31
N VAL A 70 -6.46 2.56 -2.29
CA VAL A 70 -5.74 1.39 -1.80
C VAL A 70 -6.59 0.15 -2.10
N VAL A 71 -6.05 -0.75 -2.90
CA VAL A 71 -6.67 -2.04 -3.22
C VAL A 71 -5.91 -3.15 -2.49
N VAL A 72 -6.65 -4.05 -1.85
CA VAL A 72 -6.14 -5.27 -1.23
C VAL A 72 -6.73 -6.46 -1.96
N MET A 73 -5.86 -7.32 -2.50
CA MET A 73 -6.24 -8.50 -3.27
C MET A 73 -5.86 -9.79 -2.54
N GLY A 74 -6.64 -10.85 -2.74
CA GLY A 74 -6.50 -12.11 -2.01
C GLY A 74 -7.31 -12.11 -0.73
N SER A 75 -8.64 -11.99 -0.85
CA SER A 75 -9.57 -11.83 0.26
C SER A 75 -9.45 -12.91 1.33
N GLU A 76 -9.19 -14.16 0.93
CA GLU A 76 -8.95 -15.29 1.83
C GLU A 76 -7.73 -15.04 2.73
N TYR A 77 -6.61 -14.60 2.14
CA TYR A 77 -5.37 -14.33 2.86
C TYR A 77 -5.54 -13.20 3.89
N TRP A 78 -6.23 -12.13 3.49
CA TRP A 78 -6.46 -10.96 4.36
C TRP A 78 -7.65 -11.14 5.32
N GLY A 79 -8.42 -12.21 5.14
CA GLY A 79 -9.60 -12.53 5.95
C GLY A 79 -9.28 -12.66 7.43
N GLU A 80 -8.09 -13.12 7.79
CA GLU A 80 -7.65 -13.23 9.19
C GLU A 80 -7.24 -11.89 9.81
N LEU A 81 -6.73 -10.95 9.00
CA LEU A 81 -6.31 -9.64 9.49
C LEU A 81 -7.52 -8.73 9.80
N ARG A 82 -8.60 -8.85 9.02
CA ARG A 82 -9.80 -8.01 9.18
C ARG A 82 -10.43 -8.11 10.58
N PRO A 83 -10.66 -9.29 11.17
CA PRO A 83 -11.11 -9.42 12.56
C PRO A 83 -10.18 -8.77 13.58
N PHE A 84 -8.86 -8.79 13.36
CA PHE A 84 -7.93 -8.12 14.27
C PHE A 84 -8.10 -6.60 14.23
N LEU A 85 -8.23 -6.01 13.03
CA LEU A 85 -8.48 -4.58 12.88
C LEU A 85 -9.81 -4.18 13.56
N GLN A 86 -10.87 -4.95 13.32
CA GLN A 86 -12.22 -4.63 13.81
C GLN A 86 -12.43 -4.95 15.30
N ASN A 87 -12.12 -6.17 15.72
CA ASN A 87 -12.46 -6.64 17.06
C ASN A 87 -11.41 -6.26 18.10
N THR A 88 -10.19 -5.92 17.67
CA THR A 88 -9.11 -5.51 18.58
C THR A 88 -8.79 -4.03 18.42
N MET A 89 -8.28 -3.60 17.26
CA MET A 89 -7.76 -2.23 17.14
C MET A 89 -8.85 -1.15 17.30
N ILE A 90 -10.00 -1.33 16.64
CA ILE A 90 -11.15 -0.42 16.78
C ILE A 90 -11.73 -0.48 18.20
N THR A 91 -11.94 -1.68 18.75
CA THR A 91 -12.45 -1.86 20.13
C THR A 91 -11.55 -1.22 21.19
N HIS A 92 -10.24 -1.25 20.99
CA HIS A 92 -9.27 -0.61 21.88
C HIS A 92 -8.99 0.87 21.53
N HIS A 93 -9.73 1.44 20.58
CA HIS A 93 -9.60 2.83 20.13
C HIS A 93 -8.19 3.19 19.65
N THR A 94 -7.47 2.23 19.04
CA THR A 94 -6.15 2.50 18.44
C THR A 94 -6.26 2.96 16.99
N ILE A 95 -7.40 2.70 16.34
CA ILE A 95 -7.84 3.25 15.04
C ILE A 95 -9.35 3.50 15.06
N ASP A 96 -9.84 4.34 14.15
CA ASP A 96 -11.28 4.59 13.95
C ASP A 96 -11.86 3.70 12.84
N GLU A 97 -13.17 3.42 12.87
CA GLU A 97 -13.85 2.70 11.78
C GLU A 97 -13.66 3.39 10.42
N ASN A 98 -13.60 4.72 10.43
CA ASN A 98 -13.38 5.55 9.26
C ASN A 98 -11.99 5.37 8.65
N ASP A 99 -11.00 4.89 9.39
CA ASP A 99 -9.65 4.67 8.86
C ASP A 99 -9.62 3.53 7.83
N LEU A 100 -10.62 2.63 7.87
CA LEU A 100 -10.75 1.52 6.94
C LEU A 100 -11.41 1.91 5.60
N ARG A 101 -11.92 3.15 5.47
CA ARG A 101 -12.69 3.59 4.28
C ARG A 101 -11.87 3.67 3.00
N PHE A 102 -10.55 3.78 3.12
CA PHE A 102 -9.63 3.95 1.99
C PHE A 102 -9.28 2.64 1.29
N VAL A 103 -9.68 1.50 1.88
CA VAL A 103 -9.26 0.18 1.44
C VAL A 103 -10.39 -0.54 0.72
N LYS A 104 -10.21 -0.80 -0.58
CA LYS A 104 -11.05 -1.69 -1.36
C LYS A 104 -10.47 -3.09 -1.36
N MET A 105 -11.20 -4.06 -0.82
CA MET A 105 -10.84 -5.48 -0.94
C MET A 105 -11.57 -6.09 -2.14
N THR A 106 -10.85 -6.77 -3.03
CA THR A 106 -11.41 -7.50 -4.18
C THR A 106 -10.46 -8.57 -4.68
N ASP A 107 -11.00 -9.65 -5.24
CA ASP A 107 -10.22 -10.68 -5.96
C ASP A 107 -10.30 -10.53 -7.47
N ASP A 108 -11.09 -9.57 -7.97
CA ASP A 108 -11.22 -9.28 -9.40
C ASP A 108 -10.26 -8.15 -9.80
N PRO A 109 -9.24 -8.42 -10.65
CA PRO A 109 -8.37 -7.38 -11.17
C PRO A 109 -9.13 -6.28 -11.93
N LEU A 110 -10.26 -6.59 -12.57
CA LEU A 110 -11.04 -5.60 -13.32
C LEU A 110 -11.75 -4.63 -12.35
N GLU A 111 -12.30 -5.15 -11.25
CA GLU A 111 -12.86 -4.31 -10.19
C GLU A 111 -11.80 -3.43 -9.55
N ALA A 112 -10.59 -3.97 -9.30
CA ALA A 112 -9.46 -3.20 -8.79
C ALA A 112 -9.10 -2.02 -9.70
N VAL A 113 -8.97 -2.27 -11.01
CA VAL A 113 -8.67 -1.23 -12.00
C VAL A 113 -9.79 -0.20 -12.08
N THR A 114 -11.05 -0.66 -12.10
CA THR A 114 -12.22 0.23 -12.16
C THR A 114 -12.26 1.15 -10.94
N PHE A 115 -11.98 0.62 -9.75
CA PHE A 115 -11.91 1.41 -8.52
C PHE A 115 -10.80 2.47 -8.57
N ILE A 116 -9.61 2.09 -9.04
CA ILE A 116 -8.46 3.02 -9.19
C ILE A 116 -8.77 4.13 -10.20
N GLN A 117 -9.46 3.81 -11.29
CA GLN A 117 -9.81 4.79 -12.33
C GLN A 117 -10.93 5.74 -11.89
N ALA A 118 -11.86 5.30 -11.05
CA ALA A 118 -12.98 6.13 -10.61
C ALA A 118 -12.56 7.24 -9.63
N ASP A 119 -11.45 7.06 -8.92
CA ASP A 119 -11.00 7.98 -7.89
C ASP A 119 -9.87 8.89 -8.41
N HIS A 120 -10.26 10.08 -8.86
CA HIS A 120 -9.34 11.11 -9.35
C HIS A 120 -9.01 12.18 -8.30
N LYS A 121 -9.26 11.90 -7.02
CA LYS A 121 -9.30 12.93 -5.97
C LYS A 121 -7.94 13.44 -5.52
N CYS A 122 -6.86 12.69 -5.75
CA CYS A 122 -5.53 13.18 -5.40
C CYS A 122 -4.88 13.93 -6.58
N SER A 123 -4.96 15.26 -6.54
CA SER A 123 -3.96 16.14 -7.13
C SER A 123 -2.79 16.31 -6.15
N ASP A 124 -1.57 16.29 -6.68
CA ASP A 124 -0.33 16.44 -5.90
C ASP A 124 -0.42 17.65 -4.95
N PRO A 125 -0.08 17.53 -3.65
CA PRO A 125 0.09 18.71 -2.80
C PRO A 125 1.29 19.58 -3.25
N ALA A 126 2.08 19.09 -4.22
CA ALA A 126 3.17 19.78 -4.87
C ALA A 126 2.91 19.96 -6.38
N GLY A 127 1.76 20.55 -6.76
CA GLY A 127 1.48 20.98 -8.14
C GLY A 127 0.00 21.14 -8.45
#